data_AF-A0A9E4IGR0-F1
#
_entry.id   AF-A0A9E4IGR0-F1
#
_cell.length_a   1.000
_cell.length_b   1.000
_cell.length_c   1.000
_cell.angle_alpha   90.00
_cell.angle_beta   90.00
_cell.angle_gamma   90.00
#
_symmetry.space_group_name_H-M   'P 1'
#
loop_
_entity.id
_entity.type
_entity.pdbx_description
1 polymer ?
#
loop_
_entity_poly.entity_id
_entity_poly.type
_entity_poly.pdbx_seq_one_letter_code
_entity_poly.pdbx_strand_id
1 'polypeptide(L)'
;MDRLIKTVAGLAAAAPQLGKLVVRLSRDPRVPARAKRLAAGLAVYAVLPIDLIPDLIPVVGVVDDLLALVVAVAILVESAPKDVVVEHWDGQPETLAKILLGVGLLMDFMPGRVRWVIRRLVGE
;
A
#
# COMPACT_ATOMS: atom_id res chain seq x y z
N MET A 1 -21.05 6.54 13.61
CA MET A 1 -20.25 5.30 13.75
C MET A 1 -20.50 4.34 12.58
N ASP A 2 -21.75 4.01 12.26
CA ASP A 2 -22.10 2.95 11.28
C ASP A 2 -21.55 3.14 9.86
N ARG A 3 -21.47 4.38 9.39
CA ARG A 3 -20.90 4.69 8.06
C ARG A 3 -19.40 4.42 8.00
N LEU A 4 -18.69 4.65 9.11
CA LEU A 4 -17.26 4.36 9.24
C LEU A 4 -17.04 2.84 9.22
N ILE A 5 -17.80 2.10 10.03
CA ILE A 5 -17.69 0.64 10.13
C ILE A 5 -17.97 -0.02 8.78
N LYS A 6 -19.02 0.41 8.06
CA LYS A 6 -19.34 -0.10 6.71
C LYS A 6 -18.24 0.22 5.69
N THR A 7 -17.59 1.38 5.82
CA THR A 7 -16.48 1.75 4.93
C THR A 7 -15.24 0.91 5.22
N VAL A 8 -14.87 0.75 6.48
CA VAL A 8 -13.75 -0.10 6.90
C VAL A 8 -14.00 -1.56 6.51
N ALA A 9 -15.20 -2.08 6.76
CA ALA A 9 -15.58 -3.44 6.36
C ALA A 9 -15.57 -3.62 4.84
N GLY A 10 -16.02 -2.62 4.07
CA GLY A 10 -15.95 -2.66 2.61
C GLY A 10 -14.52 -2.64 2.07
N LEU A 11 -13.62 -1.88 2.71
CA LEU A 11 -12.19 -1.89 2.37
C LEU A 11 -11.52 -3.20 2.77
N ALA A 12 -11.85 -3.75 3.94
CA ALA A 12 -11.35 -5.05 4.38
C ALA A 12 -11.83 -6.18 3.46
N ALA A 13 -13.09 -6.14 3.00
CA ALA A 13 -13.62 -7.07 2.01
C ALA A 13 -12.93 -6.95 0.64
N ALA A 14 -12.28 -5.81 0.36
CA ALA A 14 -11.48 -5.59 -0.83
C ALA A 14 -10.04 -6.12 -0.71
N ALA A 15 -9.65 -6.70 0.44
CA ALA A 15 -8.30 -7.21 0.68
C ALA A 15 -7.86 -8.26 -0.37
N PRO A 16 -8.71 -9.22 -0.81
CA PRO A 16 -8.32 -10.15 -1.87
C PRO A 16 -8.03 -9.46 -3.21
N GLN A 17 -8.84 -8.45 -3.58
CA GLN A 17 -8.68 -7.68 -4.82
C GLN A 17 -7.42 -6.83 -4.76
N LEU A 18 -7.16 -6.20 -3.61
CA LEU A 18 -5.90 -5.49 -3.34
C LEU A 18 -4.69 -6.41 -3.46
N GLY A 19 -4.74 -7.60 -2.85
CA GLY A 19 -3.67 -8.58 -2.96
C GLY A 19 -3.40 -9.01 -4.40
N LYS A 20 -4.46 -9.27 -5.19
CA LYS A 20 -4.32 -9.56 -6.62
C LYS A 20 -3.74 -8.39 -7.40
N LEU A 21 -4.20 -7.16 -7.14
CA LEU A 21 -3.68 -5.95 -7.77
C LEU A 21 -2.18 -5.82 -7.51
N VAL A 22 -1.74 -5.95 -6.26
CA VAL A 22 -0.32 -5.93 -5.87
C VAL A 22 0.48 -6.97 -6.64
N VAL A 23 0.00 -8.21 -6.71
CA VAL A 23 0.68 -9.29 -7.44
C VAL A 23 0.77 -9.00 -8.94
N ARG A 24 -0.32 -8.52 -9.55
CA ARG A 24 -0.37 -8.18 -10.98
C ARG A 24 0.56 -7.00 -11.30
N LEU A 25 0.51 -5.92 -10.53
CA LEU A 25 1.43 -4.78 -10.67
C LEU A 25 2.90 -5.17 -10.46
N SER A 26 3.16 -6.07 -9.51
CA SER A 26 4.53 -6.59 -9.28
C SER A 26 5.07 -7.36 -10.50
N ARG A 27 4.18 -7.96 -11.31
CA ARG A 27 4.55 -8.70 -12.53
C ARG A 27 4.55 -7.83 -13.78
N ASP A 28 3.84 -6.71 -13.79
CA ASP A 28 3.72 -5.86 -14.98
C ASP A 28 5.03 -5.10 -15.29
N PRO A 29 5.63 -5.25 -16.50
CA PRO A 29 6.91 -4.62 -16.83
C PRO A 29 6.87 -3.08 -16.86
N ARG A 30 5.68 -2.47 -17.00
CA ARG A 30 5.50 -1.01 -16.99
C ARG A 30 5.66 -0.41 -15.60
N VAL A 31 5.61 -1.23 -14.54
CA VAL A 31 5.84 -0.79 -13.16
C VAL A 31 7.34 -0.77 -12.86
N PRO A 32 7.92 0.35 -12.36
CA PRO A 32 9.34 0.46 -12.10
C PRO A 32 9.89 -0.64 -11.18
N ALA A 33 10.99 -1.29 -11.58
CA ALA A 33 11.61 -2.36 -10.79
C ALA A 33 12.08 -1.89 -9.40
N ARG A 34 12.42 -0.61 -9.25
CA ARG A 34 12.76 -0.01 -7.93
C ARG A 34 11.55 -0.03 -7.00
N ALA A 35 10.38 0.41 -7.47
CA ALA A 35 9.13 0.41 -6.70
C ALA A 35 8.75 -1.00 -6.23
N LYS A 36 8.86 -1.99 -7.13
CA LYS A 36 8.62 -3.41 -6.80
C LYS A 36 9.53 -3.91 -5.68
N ARG A 37 10.83 -3.62 -5.75
CA ARG A 37 11.81 -4.04 -4.73
C ARG A 37 11.55 -3.41 -3.37
N LEU A 38 11.16 -2.14 -3.35
CA LEU A 38 10.83 -1.44 -2.10
C LEU A 38 9.56 -2.00 -1.47
N ALA A 39 8.51 -2.16 -2.27
CA ALA A 39 7.26 -2.75 -1.80
C ALA A 39 7.47 -4.20 -1.31
N ALA A 40 8.28 -4.99 -2.02
CA ALA A 40 8.67 -6.33 -1.57
C ALA A 40 9.46 -6.28 -0.25
N GLY A 41 10.40 -5.33 -0.10
CA GLY A 41 11.15 -5.16 1.14
C GLY A 41 10.27 -4.81 2.33
N LEU A 42 9.30 -3.91 2.15
CA LEU A 42 8.32 -3.57 3.18
C LEU A 42 7.33 -4.70 3.48
N ALA A 43 6.93 -5.47 2.46
CA ALA A 43 6.09 -6.66 2.66
C ALA A 43 6.85 -7.76 3.42
N VAL A 44 8.15 -7.95 3.12
CA VAL A 44 9.01 -8.86 3.87
C VAL A 44 9.17 -8.37 5.30
N TYR A 45 9.35 -7.07 5.52
CA TYR A 45 9.39 -6.48 6.86
C TYR A 45 8.13 -6.83 7.67
N ALA A 46 6.94 -6.57 7.11
CA ALA A 46 5.66 -6.83 7.79
C ALA A 46 5.36 -8.32 8.06
N VAL A 47 6.13 -9.25 7.46
CA VAL A 47 5.96 -10.71 7.62
C VAL A 47 7.12 -11.33 8.39
N LEU A 48 8.22 -10.59 8.60
CA LEU A 48 9.37 -11.08 9.34
C LEU A 48 8.98 -11.19 10.82
N PRO A 49 9.23 -12.34 11.48
CA PRO A 49 8.97 -12.53 12.92
C PRO A 49 10.01 -11.81 13.81
N ILE A 50 10.72 -10.83 13.25
CA ILE A 50 11.79 -10.09 13.92
C ILE A 50 11.28 -8.66 14.11
N ASP A 51 10.60 -8.44 15.24
CA ASP A 51 10.20 -7.10 15.65
C ASP A 51 11.44 -6.29 16.03
N LEU A 52 11.74 -5.24 15.27
CA LEU A 52 12.81 -4.30 15.58
C LEU A 52 12.48 -3.47 16.85
N ILE A 53 11.19 -3.42 17.21
CA ILE A 53 10.66 -2.80 18.42
C ILE A 53 10.19 -3.95 19.34
N PRO A 54 10.94 -4.28 20.41
CA PRO A 54 10.51 -5.28 21.37
C PRO A 54 9.10 -4.97 21.88
N ASP A 55 8.25 -6.00 21.99
CA ASP A 55 6.84 -6.02 22.40
C ASP A 55 6.54 -5.42 23.79
N LEU A 56 6.98 -4.19 24.08
CA LEU A 56 6.67 -3.51 25.34
C LEU A 56 5.25 -2.94 25.34
N ILE A 57 4.63 -2.76 24.15
CA ILE A 57 3.26 -2.28 23.97
C ILE A 57 2.59 -3.08 22.83
N PRO A 58 1.77 -4.10 23.12
CA PRO A 58 1.17 -5.02 22.13
C PRO A 58 0.34 -4.36 21.02
N VAL A 59 -0.11 -3.12 21.22
CA VAL A 59 -0.93 -2.37 20.25
C VAL A 59 -0.06 -1.66 19.20
N VAL A 60 1.20 -1.35 19.50
CA VAL A 60 2.06 -0.53 18.63
C VAL A 60 2.64 -1.36 17.48
N GLY A 61 3.04 -2.62 17.73
CA GLY A 61 3.59 -3.51 16.69
C GLY A 61 2.62 -3.74 15.53
N VAL A 62 1.35 -4.06 15.83
CA VAL A 62 0.31 -4.30 14.81
C VAL A 62 0.07 -3.07 13.91
N VAL A 63 0.18 -1.87 14.47
CA VAL A 63 0.00 -0.62 13.71
C VAL A 63 1.18 -0.39 12.78
N ASP A 64 2.40 -0.70 13.22
CA ASP A 64 3.60 -0.53 12.40
C ASP A 64 3.61 -1.49 11.19
N ASP A 65 3.27 -2.76 11.40
CA ASP A 65 3.17 -3.75 10.32
C ASP A 65 2.10 -3.39 9.28
N LEU A 66 0.92 -2.97 9.76
CA LEU A 66 -0.14 -2.53 8.88
C LEU A 66 0.28 -1.28 8.11
N LEU A 67 0.96 -0.34 8.76
CA LEU A 67 1.48 0.86 8.10
C LEU A 67 2.51 0.49 7.02
N ALA A 68 3.44 -0.41 7.30
CA ALA A 68 4.42 -0.89 6.33
C ALA A 68 3.75 -1.53 5.12
N LEU A 69 2.73 -2.37 5.32
CA LEU A 69 1.97 -2.98 4.24
C LEU A 69 1.21 -1.95 3.40
N VAL A 70 0.54 -0.98 4.03
CA VAL A 70 -0.18 0.08 3.31
C VAL A 70 0.80 0.95 2.52
N VAL A 71 1.96 1.29 3.09
CA VAL A 71 3.01 2.03 2.38
C VAL A 71 3.57 1.22 1.20
N ALA A 72 3.74 -0.10 1.33
CA ALA A 72 4.17 -0.97 0.24
C ALA A 72 3.19 -0.95 -0.94
N VAL A 73 1.90 -1.10 -0.65
CA VAL A 73 0.82 -1.00 -1.65
C VAL A 73 0.83 0.37 -2.31
N ALA A 74 0.94 1.43 -1.51
CA ALA A 74 0.93 2.79 -1.99
C ALA A 74 2.12 3.12 -2.90
N ILE A 75 3.32 2.63 -2.57
CA ILE A 75 4.49 2.75 -3.45
C ILE A 75 4.22 2.09 -4.81
N LEU A 76 3.69 0.86 -4.83
CA LEU A 76 3.40 0.15 -6.08
C LEU A 76 2.37 0.88 -6.93
N VAL A 77 1.28 1.33 -6.30
CA VAL A 77 0.15 1.97 -7.00
C VAL A 77 0.51 3.36 -7.50
N GLU A 78 1.23 4.16 -6.71
CA GLU A 78 1.64 5.51 -7.11
C GLU A 78 2.79 5.50 -8.14
N SER A 79 3.61 4.43 -8.15
CA SER A 79 4.67 4.26 -9.15
C SER A 79 4.17 3.69 -10.48
N ALA A 80 3.02 3.02 -10.46
CA ALA A 80 2.45 2.41 -11.66
C ALA A 80 1.73 3.48 -12.50
N PRO A 81 1.80 3.41 -13.83
CA PRO A 81 0.95 4.23 -14.69
C PRO A 81 -0.54 4.00 -14.34
N LYS A 82 -1.34 5.07 -14.30
CA LYS A 82 -2.73 5.00 -13.80
C LYS A 82 -3.60 4.05 -14.63
N ASP A 83 -3.37 3.99 -15.94
CA ASP A 83 -4.01 3.06 -16.86
C ASP A 83 -3.70 1.60 -16.48
N VAL A 84 -2.46 1.31 -16.08
CA VAL A 84 -2.03 -0.03 -15.63
C VAL A 84 -2.71 -0.44 -14.33
N VAL A 85 -2.84 0.48 -13.37
CA VAL A 85 -3.55 0.22 -12.11
C VAL A 85 -5.01 -0.13 -12.36
N VAL A 86 -5.68 0.63 -13.23
CA VAL A 86 -7.08 0.40 -13.61
C VAL A 86 -7.22 -0.90 -14.39
N GLU A 87 -6.32 -1.19 -15.33
CA GLU A 87 -6.29 -2.43 -16.12
C GLU A 87 -6.24 -3.68 -15.25
N HIS A 88 -5.43 -3.66 -14.18
CA HIS A 88 -5.23 -4.81 -13.30
C HIS A 88 -6.22 -4.91 -12.13
N TRP A 89 -7.11 -3.92 -11.96
CA TRP A 89 -8.12 -3.94 -10.91
C TRP A 89 -9.32 -4.82 -11.28
N ASP A 90 -9.64 -5.81 -10.45
CA ASP A 90 -10.79 -6.71 -10.65
C ASP A 90 -11.92 -6.52 -9.63
N GLY A 91 -11.89 -5.42 -8.88
CA GLY A 91 -12.95 -5.03 -7.93
C GLY A 91 -13.88 -3.96 -8.48
N GLN A 92 -14.72 -3.42 -7.60
CA GLN A 92 -15.60 -2.29 -7.95
C GLN A 92 -14.77 -1.01 -8.17
N PRO A 93 -15.04 -0.21 -9.22
CA PRO A 93 -14.33 1.05 -9.48
C PRO A 93 -14.38 2.05 -8.32
N GLU A 94 -15.51 2.10 -7.61
CA GLU A 94 -15.70 2.97 -6.44
C GLU A 94 -14.78 2.57 -5.29
N THR A 95 -14.46 1.28 -5.19
CA THR A 95 -13.55 0.76 -4.18
C THR A 95 -12.11 1.13 -4.52
N LEU A 96 -11.71 1.00 -5.79
CA LEU A 96 -10.41 1.49 -6.26
C LEU A 96 -10.27 2.99 -5.99
N ALA A 97 -11.27 3.80 -6.34
CA ALA A 97 -11.23 5.24 -6.11
C ALA A 97 -11.03 5.59 -4.62
N LYS A 98 -11.71 4.89 -3.71
CA LYS A 98 -11.54 5.06 -2.26
C LYS A 98 -10.14 4.67 -1.79
N ILE A 99 -9.61 3.56 -2.30
CA ILE A 99 -8.24 3.10 -1.99
C ILE A 99 -7.23 4.15 -2.47
N LEU A 100 -7.33 4.60 -3.72
CA LEU A 100 -6.44 5.61 -4.29
C LEU A 100 -6.51 6.92 -3.51
N LEU A 101 -7.71 7.35 -3.11
CA LEU A 101 -7.89 8.53 -2.26
C LEU A 101 -7.23 8.35 -0.89
N GLY A 102 -7.41 7.19 -0.26
CA GLY A 102 -6.80 6.88 1.03
C GLY A 102 -5.28 6.79 0.96
N VAL A 103 -4.76 6.19 -0.11
CA VAL A 103 -3.32 6.10 -0.41
C VAL A 103 -2.74 7.51 -0.61
N GLY A 104 -3.37 8.35 -1.43
CA GLY A 104 -2.95 9.74 -1.63
C GLY A 104 -2.93 10.53 -0.32
N LEU A 105 -3.98 10.40 0.49
CA LEU A 105 -4.06 11.05 1.80
C LEU A 105 -2.95 10.57 2.75
N LEU A 106 -2.65 9.25 2.77
CA LEU A 106 -1.57 8.70 3.57
C LEU A 106 -0.21 9.24 3.11
N MET A 107 0.02 9.30 1.81
CA MET A 107 1.25 9.84 1.22
C MET A 107 1.42 11.33 1.51
N ASP A 108 0.30 12.06 1.57
CA ASP A 108 0.27 13.46 1.97
C ASP A 108 0.48 13.68 3.47
N PHE A 109 0.25 12.65 4.29
CA PHE A 109 0.58 12.64 5.71
C PHE A 109 2.04 12.24 5.98
N MET A 110 2.70 11.53 5.06
CA MET A 110 4.08 11.09 5.26
C MET A 110 5.06 12.27 5.43
N PRO A 111 6.05 12.17 6.36
CA PRO A 111 7.07 13.19 6.57
C PRO A 111 7.81 13.51 5.28
N GLY A 112 8.23 14.78 5.11
CA GLY A 112 8.90 15.24 3.89
C GLY A 112 10.10 14.39 3.46
N ARG A 113 10.82 13.77 4.42
CA ARG A 113 11.92 12.84 4.15
C ARG A 113 11.45 11.56 3.45
N VAL A 114 10.38 10.95 3.94
CA VAL A 114 9.79 9.73 3.37
C VAL A 114 9.21 10.04 1.99
N ARG A 115 8.47 11.14 1.85
CA ARG A 115 7.91 11.56 0.56
C ARG A 115 8.99 11.90 -0.46
N TRP A 116 10.13 12.44 -0.03
CA TRP A 116 11.27 12.70 -0.90
C TRP A 116 11.90 11.40 -1.41
N VAL A 117 12.11 10.42 -0.52
CA VAL A 117 12.62 9.09 -0.90
C VAL A 117 11.68 8.45 -1.92
N ILE A 118 10.37 8.42 -1.63
CA ILE A 118 9.38 7.80 -2.52
C ILE A 118 9.32 8.53 -3.87
N ARG A 119 9.22 9.86 -3.90
CA ARG A 119 9.17 10.62 -5.17
C ARG A 119 10.41 10.45 -6.03
N ARG A 120 11.59 10.31 -5.42
CA ARG A 120 12.84 10.03 -6.15
C ARG A 120 12.88 8.61 -6.75
N LEU A 121 12.07 7.69 -6.20
CA LEU A 121 12.00 6.30 -6.65
C LEU A 121 10.85 6.08 -7.65
N VAL A 122 9.82 6.93 -7.60
CA VAL A 122 8.68 7.00 -8.52
C VAL A 122 9.01 7.80 -9.79
N GLY A 123 9.80 8.88 -9.67
CA GLY A 123 10.12 9.79 -10.77
C GLY A 123 11.59 9.69 -11.19
N GLU A 124 11.93 8.66 -11.97
CA GLU A 124 13.03 8.63 -12.96
C GLU A 124 12.60 7.81 -14.17
#